data_AF-A0A1B9AJS0-F1
#
_entry.id   AF-A0A1B9AJS0-F1
#
_cell.length_a   1.000
_cell.length_b   1.000
_cell.length_c   1.000
_cell.angle_alpha   90.00
_cell.angle_beta   90.00
_cell.angle_gamma   90.00
#
_symmetry.space_group_name_H-M   'P 1'
#
loop_
_entity.id
_entity.type
_entity.pdbx_description
1 polymer ?
#
loop_
_entity_poly.entity_id
_entity_poly.type
_entity_poly.pdbx_seq_one_letter_code
_entity_poly.pdbx_strand_id
1 'polypeptide(L)'
;MLAIILILIAIFITGISLWLSKEKKKARIKVGLSLIVLSILSFPMLAAIFAEWKAIEGVASLMAFNLTLLIGGSITLIAGFFTKYLS
;
A
#
# COMPACT_ATOMS: atom_id res chain seq x y z
N MET A 1 2.74 12.34 14.83
CA MET A 1 4.00 12.30 14.06
C MET A 1 4.21 10.95 13.36
N LEU A 2 4.22 9.82 14.10
CA LEU A 2 4.39 8.47 13.53
C LEU A 2 3.43 8.16 12.37
N ALA A 3 2.13 8.40 12.56
CA ALA A 3 1.11 8.19 11.51
C ALA A 3 1.41 8.95 10.21
N ILE A 4 1.84 10.22 10.32
CA ILE A 4 2.16 11.05 9.15
C ILE A 4 3.34 10.45 8.39
N ILE A 5 4.40 10.05 9.09
CA ILE A 5 5.58 9.42 8.48
C ILE A 5 5.18 8.14 7.75
N LEU A 6 4.38 7.28 8.37
CA LEU A 6 3.92 6.04 7.74
C LEU A 6 3.05 6.32 6.51
N ILE A 7 2.11 7.27 6.59
CA ILE A 7 1.26 7.65 5.45
C ILE A 7 2.13 8.16 4.29
N LEU A 8 3.14 9.01 4.56
CA LEU A 8 4.07 9.47 3.53
C LEU A 8 4.85 8.32 2.89
N ILE A 9 5.29 7.35 3.69
CA ILE A 9 5.94 6.13 3.17
C ILE A 9 4.97 5.33 2.29
N ALA A 10 3.72 5.15 2.70
CA ALA A 10 2.71 4.43 1.91
C ALA A 10 2.44 5.12 0.56
N ILE A 11 2.34 6.45 0.57
CA ILE A 11 2.17 7.27 -0.65
C ILE A 11 3.40 7.11 -1.55
N PHE A 12 4.60 7.19 -0.99
CA PHE A 12 5.85 7.04 -1.74
C PHE A 12 5.98 5.66 -2.39
N ILE A 13 5.70 4.59 -1.64
CA ILE A 13 5.68 3.22 -2.16
C ILE A 13 4.66 3.08 -3.29
N THR A 14 3.45 3.61 -3.10
CA THR A 14 2.39 3.59 -4.13
C THR A 14 2.80 4.38 -5.38
N GLY A 15 3.41 5.55 -5.21
CA GLY A 15 3.88 6.41 -6.31
C GLY A 15 4.97 5.72 -7.13
N ILE A 16 5.98 5.14 -6.47
CA ILE A 16 7.03 4.35 -7.15
C ILE A 16 6.42 3.15 -7.87
N SER A 17 5.50 2.43 -7.22
CA SER A 17 4.80 1.28 -7.79
C SER A 17 4.05 1.64 -9.06
N LEU A 18 3.34 2.78 -9.07
CA LEU A 18 2.63 3.31 -10.24
C LEU A 18 3.57 3.72 -11.37
N TRP A 19 4.71 4.33 -11.03
CA TRP A 19 5.69 4.79 -12.00
C TRP A 19 6.41 3.61 -12.68
N LEU A 20 6.95 2.68 -11.89
CA LEU A 20 7.65 1.50 -12.41
C LEU A 20 6.74 0.57 -13.25
N SER A 21 5.44 0.57 -12.97
CA SER A 21 4.47 -0.28 -13.68
C SER A 21 3.73 0.42 -14.82
N LYS A 22 4.07 1.68 -15.16
CA LYS A 22 3.30 2.53 -16.07
C LYS A 22 3.06 1.94 -17.46
N GLU A 23 4.04 1.22 -18.00
CA GLU A 23 3.99 0.73 -19.39
C GLU A 23 3.55 -0.74 -19.52
N LYS A 24 3.50 -1.48 -18.41
CA LYS A 24 3.26 -2.93 -18.42
C LYS A 24 1.99 -3.27 -17.66
N LYS A 25 0.86 -3.41 -18.36
CA LYS A 25 -0.44 -3.80 -17.79
C LYS A 25 -0.34 -4.96 -16.80
N LYS A 26 0.29 -6.07 -17.21
CA LYS A 26 0.46 -7.26 -16.37
C LYS A 26 1.25 -6.97 -15.09
N ALA A 27 2.30 -6.15 -15.18
CA ALA A 27 3.09 -5.76 -14.02
C ALA A 27 2.27 -4.87 -13.07
N ARG A 28 1.52 -3.91 -13.61
CA ARG A 28 0.67 -3.01 -12.82
C ARG A 28 -0.41 -3.75 -12.04
N ILE A 29 -1.08 -4.73 -12.66
CA ILE A 29 -2.07 -5.57 -11.99
C ILE A 29 -1.42 -6.40 -10.88
N LYS A 30 -0.28 -7.04 -11.15
CA LYS A 30 0.46 -7.82 -10.13
C LYS A 30 0.89 -6.94 -8.95
N VAL A 31 1.41 -5.74 -9.22
CA VAL A 31 1.87 -4.80 -8.19
C VAL A 31 0.68 -4.30 -7.36
N GLY A 32 -0.42 -3.89 -7.99
CA GLY A 32 -1.64 -3.48 -7.29
C GLY A 32 -2.18 -4.58 -6.37
N LEU A 33 -2.24 -5.82 -6.88
CA LEU A 33 -2.66 -6.97 -6.08
C LEU A 33 -1.70 -7.24 -4.92
N SER A 34 -0.39 -7.15 -5.15
CA SER A 34 0.61 -7.35 -4.10
C SER A 34 0.52 -6.30 -3.00
N LEU A 35 0.26 -5.03 -3.34
CA LEU A 35 0.07 -3.96 -2.36
C LEU A 35 -1.18 -4.20 -1.50
N ILE A 36 -2.28 -4.65 -2.12
CA ILE A 36 -3.51 -5.02 -1.40
C ILE A 36 -3.21 -6.17 -0.42
N VAL A 37 -2.59 -7.25 -0.89
CA VAL A 37 -2.26 -8.40 -0.03
C VAL A 37 -1.33 -7.99 1.11
N LEU A 38 -0.30 -7.19 0.83
CA LEU A 38 0.62 -6.67 1.85
C LEU A 38 -0.12 -5.81 2.88
N SER A 39 -1.07 -4.98 2.47
CA SER A 39 -1.84 -4.15 3.40
C SER A 39 -2.71 -4.96 4.37
N ILE A 40 -3.25 -6.09 3.90
CA ILE A 40 -4.11 -6.96 4.72
C ILE A 40 -3.28 -7.82 5.67
N LEU A 41 -2.18 -8.41 5.16
CA LEU A 41 -1.36 -9.34 5.95
C LEU A 41 -0.42 -8.64 6.92
N SER A 42 0.08 -7.45 6.59
CA SER A 42 1.03 -6.76 7.45
C SER A 42 0.37 -6.14 8.69
N PHE A 43 -0.93 -5.83 8.65
CA PHE A 43 -1.64 -5.33 9.83
C PHE A 43 -1.61 -6.30 11.01
N PRO A 44 -2.14 -7.55 10.94
CA PRO A 44 -2.10 -8.48 12.06
C PRO A 44 -0.66 -8.88 12.45
N MET A 45 0.25 -8.93 11.48
CA MET A 45 1.65 -9.30 11.72
C MET A 45 2.40 -8.24 12.54
N LEU A 46 2.11 -6.95 12.32
CA LEU A 46 2.80 -5.83 12.97
C LEU A 46 1.99 -5.21 14.12
N ALA A 47 0.70 -5.54 14.26
CA ALA A 47 -0.18 -4.94 15.26
C ALA A 47 0.34 -5.12 16.69
N ALA A 48 0.82 -6.32 17.05
CA ALA A 48 1.38 -6.58 18.39
C ALA A 48 2.62 -5.71 18.67
N ILE A 49 3.52 -5.59 17.69
CA ILE A 49 4.75 -4.79 17.80
C ILE A 49 4.42 -3.30 17.99
N PHE A 50 3.46 -2.78 17.22
CA PHE A 50 3.05 -1.37 17.33
C PHE A 50 2.23 -1.08 18.59
N ALA A 51 1.49 -2.08 19.10
CA ALA A 51 0.80 -1.99 20.37
C ALA A 51 1.78 -1.93 21.55
N GLU A 52 2.87 -2.67 21.54
CA GLU A 52 3.89 -2.58 22.60
C GLU A 52 4.66 -1.25 22.54
N TRP A 53 4.97 -0.74 21.35
CA TRP A 53 5.79 0.46 21.21
C TRP A 53 5.04 1.76 21.57
N LYS A 54 3.79 1.90 21.11
CA LYS A 54 3.00 3.13 21.28
C LYS A 54 1.53 2.90 21.63
N ALA A 55 1.20 1.71 22.13
CA ALA A 55 -0.16 1.33 22.50
C ALA A 55 -1.16 1.66 21.37
N ILE A 56 -2.24 2.35 21.71
CA ILE A 56 -3.33 2.68 20.80
C ILE A 56 -2.85 3.60 19.65
N GLU A 57 -1.97 4.57 19.93
CA GLU A 57 -1.46 5.46 18.89
C GLU A 57 -0.65 4.71 17.83
N GLY A 58 0.14 3.72 18.27
CA GLY A 58 0.94 2.88 17.37
C GLY A 58 0.03 2.06 16.44
N VAL A 59 -0.96 1.38 17.02
CA VAL A 59 -1.93 0.57 16.26
C VAL A 59 -2.75 1.44 15.30
N ALA A 60 -3.23 2.61 15.74
CA ALA A 60 -3.96 3.55 14.89
C ALA A 60 -3.10 4.06 13.71
N SER A 61 -1.82 4.35 13.97
CA SER A 61 -0.86 4.76 12.93
C SER A 61 -0.63 3.65 11.90
N LEU A 62 -0.50 2.40 12.36
CA LEU A 62 -0.37 1.22 11.52
C LEU A 62 -1.66 0.95 10.72
N MET A 63 -2.84 1.21 11.31
CA MET A 63 -4.11 1.10 10.61
C MET A 63 -4.20 2.12 9.47
N ALA A 64 -3.82 3.37 9.73
CA ALA A 64 -3.79 4.42 8.70
C ALA A 64 -2.79 4.10 7.57
N PHE A 65 -1.62 3.55 7.91
CA PHE A 65 -0.65 3.07 6.93
C PHE A 65 -1.24 2.00 6.00
N ASN A 66 -1.82 0.96 6.58
CA ASN A 66 -2.38 -0.15 5.82
C ASN A 66 -3.58 0.27 4.98
N LEU A 67 -4.44 1.15 5.50
CA LEU A 67 -5.54 1.71 4.73
C LEU A 67 -5.04 2.53 3.53
N THR A 68 -3.98 3.31 3.72
CA THR A 68 -3.36 4.10 2.64
C THR A 68 -2.76 3.19 1.57
N LEU A 69 -2.06 2.13 1.96
CA LEU A 69 -1.55 1.11 1.03
C LEU A 69 -2.66 0.37 0.29
N LEU A 70 -3.76 0.03 0.97
CA LEU A 70 -4.91 -0.62 0.37
C LEU A 70 -5.55 0.26 -0.71
N ILE A 71 -5.75 1.55 -0.41
CA ILE A 71 -6.26 2.54 -1.37
C ILE A 71 -5.28 2.67 -2.54
N GLY A 72 -3.98 2.82 -2.27
CA GLY A 72 -2.95 2.93 -3.29
C GLY A 72 -2.85 1.69 -4.20
N GLY A 73 -2.93 0.50 -3.62
CA GLY A 73 -2.99 -0.77 -4.34
C GLY A 73 -4.24 -0.90 -5.21
N SER A 74 -5.39 -0.47 -4.69
CA SER A 74 -6.66 -0.44 -5.43
C SER A 74 -6.60 0.51 -6.63
N ILE A 75 -6.09 1.73 -6.44
CA ILE A 75 -5.87 2.70 -7.54
C ILE A 75 -4.92 2.11 -8.58
N THR A 76 -3.83 1.48 -8.15
CA THR A 76 -2.85 0.84 -9.04
C THR A 76 -3.48 -0.27 -9.85
N LEU A 77 -4.28 -1.12 -9.21
CA LEU A 77 -4.98 -2.23 -9.85
C LEU A 77 -6.01 -1.74 -10.88
N ILE A 78 -6.83 -0.75 -10.51
CA ILE A 78 -7.79 -0.09 -11.41
C ILE A 78 -7.06 0.52 -12.60
N ALA A 79 -6.00 1.30 -12.37
CA ALA A 79 -5.18 1.88 -13.43
C ALA A 79 -4.57 0.80 -14.34
N GLY A 80 -4.25 -0.38 -13.78
CA GLY A 80 -3.80 -1.55 -14.53
C GLY A 80 -4.83 -2.05 -15.53
N PHE A 81 -6.11 -2.11 -15.15
CA PHE A 81 -7.18 -2.51 -16.08
C PHE A 81 -7.34 -1.57 -17.27
N PHE A 82 -7.20 -0.26 -17.03
CA PHE A 82 -7.30 0.78 -18.07
C PHE A 82 -6.01 1.03 -18.86
N THR A 83 -4.87 0.48 -18.43
CA THR A 83 -3.62 0.57 -19.19
C THR A 83 -3.80 -0.24 -20.48
N LYS A 84 -3.64 0.40 -21.66
CA LYS A 84 -3.80 -0.26 -22.96
C LYS A 84 -2.88 -1.48 -23.05
N TYR A 85 -3.42 -2.57 -23.61
CA TYR A 85 -2.60 -3.71 -24.03
C TYR A 85 -1.74 -3.22 -25.20
N LEU A 86 -0.49 -2.83 -24.92
CA LEU A 86 0.55 -2.84 -25.94
C LEU A 86 0.92 -4.32 -26.10
N SER A 87 0.22 -5.01 -27.01
CA SER A 87 0.63 -6.32 -27.51
C SER A 87 1.77 -6.15 -28.49
#